data_AF-A0A0F9BTE0-F1
#
_entry.id   AF-A0A0F9BTE0-F1
#
_cell.length_a   1.000
_cell.length_b   1.000
_cell.length_c   1.000
_cell.angle_alpha   90.00
_cell.angle_beta   90.00
_cell.angle_gamma   90.00
#
_symmetry.space_group_name_H-M   'P 1'
#
loop_
_entity.id
_entity.type
_entity.pdbx_description
1 polymer ?
#
loop_
_entity_poly.entity_id
_entity_poly.type
_entity_poly.pdbx_seq_one_letter_code
_entity_poly.pdbx_strand_id
1 'polypeptide(L)'
;MTELQYKNKEWLENQYTNQKKTMEEISEEANCNIKTISIYLHKFKIPITKNGRNAKGKNNPNWKGGRLITKDGYIEIYKPEHPRANRGYVLEHRLVMEKSLGRYLRKEESIHHINGIKDDNRLENLCLCNNGEHRKIEYTLFNCLPLLLEKGIIKFDYYNKRYEMID
;
A
#
# COMPACT_ATOMS: atom_id res chain seq x y z
N MET A 1 25.21 45.05 12.54
CA MET A 1 25.32 43.60 12.76
C MET A 1 23.95 43.10 13.15
N THR A 2 23.24 42.44 12.24
CA THR A 2 21.94 41.84 12.53
C THR A 2 22.15 40.71 13.53
N GLU A 3 21.53 40.84 14.70
CA GLU A 3 21.57 39.82 15.74
C GLU A 3 21.04 38.50 15.18
N LEU A 4 21.78 37.40 15.40
CA LEU A 4 21.43 36.08 14.89
C LEU A 4 20.22 35.56 15.69
N GLN A 5 19.01 35.94 15.27
CA GLN A 5 17.74 35.74 15.99
C GLN A 5 17.51 34.29 16.43
N TYR A 6 17.94 33.31 15.63
CA TYR A 6 17.87 31.88 15.97
C TYR A 6 18.74 31.44 17.16
N LYS A 7 19.66 32.29 17.63
CA LYS A 7 20.43 32.05 18.87
C LYS A 7 19.67 32.50 20.12
N ASN A 8 18.56 33.21 19.98
CA ASN A 8 17.66 33.53 21.07
C ASN A 8 16.65 32.39 21.24
N LYS A 9 16.67 31.73 22.41
CA LYS A 9 15.80 30.60 22.71
C LYS A 9 14.32 30.97 22.62
N GLU A 10 13.94 32.11 23.19
CA GLU A 10 12.54 32.55 23.26
C GLU A 10 11.99 32.86 21.87
N TRP A 11 12.79 33.53 21.04
CA TRP A 11 12.43 33.76 19.64
C TRP A 11 12.27 32.43 18.90
N LEU A 12 13.24 31.53 18.99
CA LEU A 12 13.21 30.26 18.25
C LEU A 12 12.07 29.35 18.72
N GLU A 13 11.81 29.30 20.02
CA GLU A 13 10.69 28.54 20.61
C GLU A 13 9.33 29.14 20.19
N ASN A 14 9.20 30.46 20.16
CA ASN A 14 7.97 31.11 19.68
C ASN A 14 7.70 30.81 18.20
N GLN A 15 8.71 30.89 17.34
CA GLN A 15 8.58 30.60 15.91
C GLN A 15 8.20 29.13 15.66
N TYR A 16 8.87 28.19 16.33
CA TYR A 16 8.68 26.76 16.09
C TYR A 16 7.45 26.18 16.81
N THR A 17 7.24 26.54 18.08
CA THR A 17 6.18 25.96 18.92
C THR A 17 4.86 26.73 18.83
N ASN A 18 4.90 28.06 18.99
CA ASN A 18 3.69 28.87 19.04
C ASN A 18 3.15 29.19 17.65
N GLN A 19 4.02 29.63 16.74
CA GLN A 19 3.65 29.96 15.35
C GLN A 19 3.62 28.73 14.44
N LYS A 20 4.12 27.58 14.90
CA LYS A 20 4.15 26.30 14.15
C LYS A 20 4.84 26.38 12.79
N LYS A 21 5.81 27.28 12.62
CA LYS A 21 6.61 27.35 11.39
C LYS A 21 7.50 26.13 11.25
N THR A 22 7.71 25.72 10.00
CA THR A 22 8.68 24.71 9.59
C THR A 22 10.11 25.22 9.80
N MET A 23 11.08 24.29 9.85
CA MET A 23 12.48 24.70 9.96
C MET A 23 12.95 25.46 8.71
N GLU A 24 12.38 25.15 7.54
CA GLU A 24 12.55 25.88 6.29
C GLU A 24 12.12 27.35 6.43
N GLU A 25 10.88 27.62 6.82
CA GLU A 25 10.36 28.99 6.99
C GLU A 25 11.17 29.81 8.01
N ILE A 26 11.57 29.18 9.12
CA ILE A 26 12.40 29.83 10.14
C ILE A 26 13.80 30.12 9.58
N SER A 27 14.34 29.24 8.75
CA SER A 27 15.66 29.42 8.14
C SER A 27 15.68 30.55 7.10
N GLU A 28 14.59 30.71 6.36
CA GLU A 28 14.41 31.84 5.42
C GLU A 28 14.29 33.17 6.17
N GLU A 29 13.45 33.23 7.21
CA GLU A 29 13.27 34.44 8.04
C GLU A 29 14.57 34.84 8.76
N ALA A 30 15.30 33.85 9.28
CA ALA A 30 16.55 34.10 10.00
C ALA A 30 17.79 34.14 9.08
N ASN A 31 17.59 34.05 7.76
CA ASN A 31 18.60 34.01 6.72
C ASN A 31 19.79 33.09 7.08
N CYS A 32 19.48 31.84 7.43
CA CYS A 32 20.49 30.86 7.84
C CYS A 32 20.23 29.49 7.20
N ASN A 33 21.17 28.57 7.38
CA ASN A 33 20.97 27.21 6.89
C ASN A 33 19.93 26.48 7.74
N ILE A 34 19.03 25.71 7.12
CA ILE A 34 18.04 24.90 7.84
C ILE A 34 18.64 24.01 8.94
N LYS A 35 19.84 23.46 8.71
CA LYS A 35 20.55 22.65 9.72
C LYS A 35 20.91 23.46 10.96
N THR A 36 21.16 24.75 10.80
CA THR A 36 21.42 25.67 11.92
C THR A 36 20.21 25.74 12.84
N ILE A 37 19.00 25.85 12.30
CA ILE A 37 17.76 25.84 13.09
C ILE A 37 17.62 24.53 13.87
N SER A 38 17.85 23.38 13.22
CA SER A 38 17.82 22.07 13.88
C SER A 38 18.83 21.96 15.03
N ILE A 39 20.06 22.44 14.84
CA ILE A 39 21.10 22.46 15.88
C ILE A 39 20.64 23.27 17.10
N TYR A 40 20.06 24.46 16.88
CA TYR A 40 19.66 25.34 17.97
C TYR A 40 18.39 24.86 18.68
N LEU A 41 17.43 24.25 17.98
CA LEU A 41 16.28 23.57 18.60
C LEU A 41 16.76 22.46 19.56
N HIS A 42 17.70 21.62 19.12
CA HIS A 42 18.31 20.60 19.97
C HIS A 42 19.10 21.20 21.14
N LYS A 43 19.93 22.21 20.87
CA LYS A 43 20.75 22.89 21.89
C LYS A 43 19.89 23.49 23.00
N PHE A 44 18.74 24.05 22.66
CA PHE A 44 17.81 24.63 23.63
C PHE A 44 16.79 23.65 24.20
N LYS A 45 16.87 22.38 23.79
CA LYS A 45 15.94 21.31 24.20
C LYS A 45 14.48 21.66 23.90
N ILE A 46 14.25 22.41 22.81
CA ILE A 46 12.90 22.69 22.31
C ILE A 46 12.38 21.38 21.69
N PRO A 47 11.21 20.86 22.11
CA PRO A 47 10.70 19.58 21.60
C PRO A 47 10.45 19.61 20.09
N ILE A 48 11.38 19.02 19.33
CA ILE A 48 11.20 18.80 17.90
C ILE A 48 10.18 17.67 17.76
N THR A 49 8.92 18.04 17.53
CA THR A 49 7.94 17.05 17.08
C THR A 49 8.46 16.46 15.77
N LYS A 50 8.28 15.15 15.53
CA LYS A 50 8.63 14.51 14.25
C LYS A 50 7.72 14.98 13.09
N ASN A 51 7.39 16.27 13.05
CA ASN A 51 6.63 16.91 12.00
C ASN A 51 7.56 17.11 10.81
N GLY A 52 7.56 16.11 9.94
CA GLY A 52 8.29 16.11 8.67
C GLY A 52 8.17 14.81 7.89
N ARG A 53 7.68 13.71 8.49
CA ARG A 53 7.45 12.43 7.76
C ARG A 53 6.11 11.75 8.06
N ASN A 54 5.16 12.46 8.68
CA ASN A 54 3.81 11.94 8.92
C ASN A 54 2.82 12.32 7.82
N ALA A 55 3.33 12.62 6.63
CA ALA A 55 2.52 12.68 5.44
C ALA A 55 1.90 11.29 5.22
N LYS A 56 0.63 11.13 5.60
CA LYS A 56 -0.15 9.89 5.50
C LYS A 56 -1.25 10.09 4.47
N GLY A 57 -1.60 9.01 3.76
CA GLY A 57 -2.59 9.05 2.70
C GLY A 57 -2.29 10.19 1.73
N LYS A 58 -3.28 11.05 1.49
CA LYS A 58 -3.21 12.10 0.48
C LYS A 58 -2.14 13.16 0.61
N ASN A 59 -1.63 13.33 1.81
CA ASN A 59 -0.61 14.32 2.07
C ASN A 59 0.80 13.78 1.78
N ASN A 60 0.95 12.47 1.55
CA ASN A 60 2.23 11.85 1.18
C ASN A 60 2.51 12.07 -0.31
N PRO A 61 3.65 12.66 -0.70
CA PRO A 61 3.99 12.84 -2.12
C PRO A 61 4.14 11.51 -2.88
N ASN A 62 4.40 10.41 -2.16
CA ASN A 62 4.42 9.05 -2.74
C ASN A 62 3.04 8.39 -2.80
N TRP A 63 1.96 9.11 -2.46
CA TRP A 63 0.61 8.55 -2.47
C TRP A 63 0.10 8.38 -3.90
N LYS A 64 0.03 7.13 -4.33
CA LYS A 64 -0.48 6.74 -5.65
C LYS A 64 -2.00 6.54 -5.61
N GLY A 65 -2.74 7.54 -5.10
CA GLY A 65 -4.20 7.50 -4.99
C GLY A 65 -4.76 6.40 -4.07
N GLY A 66 -3.91 5.82 -3.20
CA GLY A 66 -4.31 4.75 -2.28
C GLY A 66 -4.44 3.38 -2.94
N ARG A 67 -3.83 3.18 -4.12
CA ARG A 67 -3.76 1.89 -4.80
C ARG A 67 -2.36 1.30 -4.69
N LEU A 68 -2.26 0.04 -4.25
CA LEU A 68 -1.01 -0.68 -4.04
C LEU A 68 -1.06 -2.05 -4.71
N ILE A 69 0.08 -2.55 -5.19
CA ILE A 69 0.22 -3.94 -5.63
C ILE A 69 1.03 -4.67 -4.56
N THR A 70 0.51 -5.79 -4.06
CA THR A 70 1.17 -6.61 -3.05
C THR A 70 2.30 -7.43 -3.68
N LYS A 71 3.20 -7.95 -2.85
CA LYS A 71 4.26 -8.87 -3.32
C LYS A 71 3.70 -10.10 -4.01
N ASP A 72 2.50 -10.53 -3.61
CA ASP A 72 1.82 -11.69 -4.19
C ASP A 72 1.06 -11.36 -5.48
N GLY A 73 1.02 -10.10 -5.92
CA GLY A 73 0.37 -9.66 -7.16
C GLY A 73 -1.07 -9.18 -7.02
N TYR A 74 -1.61 -9.09 -5.80
CA TYR A 74 -2.96 -8.53 -5.59
C TYR A 74 -2.95 -7.01 -5.58
N ILE A 75 -4.10 -6.40 -5.92
CA ILE A 75 -4.31 -4.97 -5.77
C ILE A 75 -5.04 -4.68 -4.45
N GLU A 76 -4.52 -3.72 -3.69
CA GLU A 76 -5.14 -3.17 -2.49
C GLU A 76 -5.56 -1.72 -2.72
N ILE A 77 -6.74 -1.35 -2.22
CA ILE A 77 -7.35 -0.02 -2.31
C ILE A 77 -7.58 0.54 -0.92
N TYR A 78 -7.15 1.79 -0.70
CA TYR A 78 -7.33 2.49 0.55
C TYR A 78 -8.82 2.79 0.79
N LYS A 79 -9.39 2.09 1.77
CA LYS A 79 -10.77 2.17 2.23
C LYS A 79 -10.79 2.00 3.75
N PRO A 80 -10.33 3.01 4.53
CA PRO A 80 -10.14 2.87 5.98
C PRO A 80 -11.43 2.55 6.74
N GLU A 81 -12.57 3.01 6.25
CA GLU A 81 -13.89 2.77 6.86
C GLU A 81 -14.49 1.39 6.51
N HIS A 82 -13.82 0.59 5.68
CA HIS A 82 -14.33 -0.71 5.29
C HIS A 82 -14.21 -1.71 6.45
N PRO A 83 -15.23 -2.53 6.75
CA PRO A 83 -15.20 -3.45 7.89
C PRO A 83 -14.10 -4.52 7.79
N ARG A 84 -13.58 -4.76 6.58
CA ARG A 84 -12.45 -5.66 6.31
C ARG A 84 -11.15 -4.94 5.99
N ALA A 85 -11.05 -3.65 6.29
CA ALA A 85 -9.83 -2.90 6.07
C ALA A 85 -8.69 -3.44 6.95
N ASN A 86 -7.55 -3.76 6.33
CA ASN A 86 -6.30 -4.07 7.00
C ASN A 86 -5.35 -2.89 6.78
N ARG A 87 -4.91 -2.22 7.85
CA ARG A 87 -4.09 -0.99 7.75
C ARG A 87 -4.73 0.11 6.87
N GLY A 88 -6.06 0.10 6.79
CA GLY A 88 -6.85 1.00 5.97
C GLY A 88 -7.01 0.58 4.50
N TYR A 89 -6.55 -0.61 4.10
CA TYR A 89 -6.62 -1.11 2.74
C TYR A 89 -7.50 -2.37 2.63
N VAL A 90 -8.12 -2.57 1.47
CA VAL A 90 -8.95 -3.72 1.13
C VAL A 90 -8.56 -4.23 -0.25
N LEU A 91 -8.60 -5.54 -0.46
CA LEU A 91 -8.32 -6.14 -1.77
C LEU A 91 -9.36 -5.68 -2.82
N GLU A 92 -8.89 -5.29 -4.00
CA GLU A 92 -9.74 -4.72 -5.07
C GLU A 92 -10.80 -5.72 -5.57
N HIS A 93 -10.43 -6.99 -5.78
CA HIS A 93 -11.39 -8.04 -6.17
C HIS A 93 -12.56 -8.17 -5.19
N ARG A 94 -12.31 -8.00 -3.89
CA ARG A 94 -13.36 -8.00 -2.86
C ARG A 94 -14.31 -6.83 -3.06
N LEU A 95 -13.79 -5.62 -3.26
CA LEU A 95 -14.61 -4.44 -3.50
C LEU A 95 -15.46 -4.56 -4.77
N VAL A 96 -14.89 -5.15 -5.84
CA VAL A 96 -15.63 -5.39 -7.10
C VAL A 96 -16.80 -6.35 -6.85
N MET A 97 -16.55 -7.48 -6.20
CA MET A 97 -17.58 -8.47 -5.89
C MET A 97 -18.65 -7.92 -4.94
N GLU A 98 -18.25 -7.22 -3.87
CA GLU A 98 -19.18 -6.62 -2.90
C GLU A 98 -20.09 -5.57 -3.57
N LYS A 99 -19.53 -4.76 -4.47
CA LYS A 99 -20.31 -3.83 -5.28
C LYS A 99 -21.33 -4.55 -6.16
N SER A 100 -20.95 -5.66 -6.79
CA SER A 100 -21.86 -6.47 -7.61
C SER A 100 -22.98 -7.13 -6.79
N LEU A 101 -22.69 -7.55 -5.56
CA LEU A 101 -23.66 -8.19 -4.67
C LEU A 101 -24.58 -7.19 -3.93
N GLY A 102 -24.18 -5.92 -3.86
CA GLY A 102 -24.87 -4.91 -3.07
C GLY A 102 -24.73 -5.12 -1.55
N ARG A 103 -23.76 -5.93 -1.11
CA ARG A 103 -23.47 -6.20 0.31
C ARG A 103 -21.99 -6.56 0.53
N TYR A 104 -21.53 -6.43 1.77
CA TYR A 104 -20.23 -6.97 2.15
C TYR A 104 -20.21 -8.51 2.06
N LEU A 105 -19.03 -9.06 1.78
CA LEU A 105 -18.85 -10.51 1.84
C LEU A 105 -18.78 -10.98 3.29
N ARG A 106 -19.30 -12.18 3.50
CA ARG A 106 -19.26 -12.91 4.76
C ARG A 106 -17.83 -13.38 5.08
N LYS A 107 -17.63 -13.97 6.25
CA LYS A 107 -16.30 -14.41 6.70
C LYS A 107 -15.84 -15.67 5.97
N GLU A 108 -16.79 -16.49 5.57
CA GLU A 108 -16.62 -17.77 4.90
C GLU A 108 -16.54 -17.62 3.37
N GLU A 109 -16.86 -16.42 2.86
CA GLU A 109 -16.83 -16.06 1.45
C GLU A 109 -15.44 -15.55 1.04
N SER A 110 -14.87 -16.24 0.05
CA SER A 110 -13.61 -15.99 -0.64
C SER A 110 -13.87 -15.73 -2.12
N ILE A 111 -12.86 -15.22 -2.83
CA ILE A 111 -12.93 -14.98 -4.27
C ILE A 111 -11.78 -15.72 -4.94
N HIS A 112 -12.09 -16.42 -6.02
CA HIS A 112 -11.14 -17.08 -6.89
C HIS A 112 -11.02 -16.33 -8.22
N HIS A 113 -9.79 -16.10 -8.68
CA HIS A 113 -9.51 -15.55 -10.02
C HIS A 113 -9.42 -16.69 -11.03
N ILE A 114 -10.36 -16.75 -11.98
CA ILE A 114 -10.55 -17.88 -12.90
C ILE A 114 -9.31 -18.10 -13.77
N ASN A 115 -8.69 -17.03 -14.27
CA ASN A 115 -7.47 -17.11 -15.08
C ASN A 115 -6.17 -17.15 -14.27
N GLY A 116 -6.23 -17.13 -12.93
CA GLY A 116 -5.07 -17.08 -12.05
C GLY A 116 -4.31 -15.74 -12.02
N ILE A 117 -4.76 -14.73 -12.76
CA ILE A 117 -4.15 -13.40 -12.83
C ILE A 117 -4.77 -12.52 -11.72
N LYS A 118 -4.00 -12.24 -10.68
CA LYS A 118 -4.47 -11.63 -9.41
C LYS A 118 -4.84 -10.15 -9.50
N ASP A 119 -4.41 -9.47 -10.56
CA ASP A 119 -4.74 -8.08 -10.83
C ASP A 119 -5.86 -7.90 -11.89
N ASP A 120 -6.33 -9.00 -12.50
CA ASP A 120 -7.49 -9.01 -13.38
C ASP A 120 -8.79 -9.13 -12.56
N ASN A 121 -9.26 -7.98 -12.07
CA ASN A 121 -10.44 -7.88 -11.20
C ASN A 121 -11.74 -7.62 -11.97
N ARG A 122 -11.80 -7.96 -13.26
CA ARG A 122 -13.06 -7.94 -14.02
C ARG A 122 -14.04 -8.95 -13.44
N LEU A 123 -15.32 -8.59 -13.31
CA LEU A 123 -16.30 -9.41 -12.61
C LEU A 123 -16.44 -10.80 -13.25
N GLU A 124 -16.36 -10.89 -14.57
CA GLU A 124 -16.38 -12.15 -15.33
C GLU A 124 -15.19 -13.08 -15.04
N ASN A 125 -14.11 -12.56 -14.44
CA ASN A 125 -12.93 -13.33 -14.03
C ASN A 125 -12.95 -13.71 -12.54
N LEU A 126 -13.96 -13.28 -11.78
CA LEU A 126 -14.07 -13.51 -10.34
C LEU A 126 -15.17 -14.52 -10.03
N CYS A 127 -14.83 -15.55 -9.25
CA CYS A 127 -15.78 -16.53 -8.74
C CYS A 127 -15.90 -16.38 -7.22
N LEU A 128 -17.12 -16.14 -6.72
CA LEU A 128 -17.41 -16.17 -5.29
C LEU A 128 -17.47 -17.63 -4.83
N CYS A 129 -16.68 -17.99 -3.84
CA CYS A 129 -16.60 -19.36 -3.36
C CYS A 129 -16.27 -19.43 -1.86
N ASN A 130 -16.50 -20.56 -1.22
CA ASN A 130 -15.97 -20.84 0.12
C ASN A 130 -14.62 -21.59 0.04
N ASN A 131 -14.01 -21.87 1.19
CA ASN A 131 -12.70 -22.56 1.24
C ASN A 131 -12.72 -23.98 0.64
N GLY A 132 -13.83 -24.71 0.79
CA GLY A 132 -13.98 -26.06 0.20
C GLY A 132 -14.11 -26.00 -1.32
N GLU A 133 -14.89 -25.05 -1.81
CA GLU A 133 -15.04 -24.78 -3.25
C GLU A 133 -13.72 -24.29 -3.87
N HIS A 134 -12.99 -23.39 -3.21
CA HIS A 134 -11.68 -22.92 -3.69
C HIS A 134 -10.70 -24.08 -3.88
N ARG A 135 -10.60 -24.96 -2.88
CA ARG A 135 -9.76 -26.17 -2.96
C ARG A 135 -10.22 -27.10 -4.08
N LYS A 136 -11.54 -27.24 -4.27
CA LYS A 136 -12.10 -28.03 -5.38
C LYS A 136 -11.69 -27.44 -6.73
N ILE A 137 -11.75 -26.11 -6.90
CA ILE A 137 -11.33 -25.43 -8.14
C ILE A 137 -9.86 -25.71 -8.43
N GLU A 138 -8.98 -25.51 -7.44
CA GLU A 138 -7.54 -25.81 -7.58
C GLU A 138 -7.29 -27.27 -7.95
N TYR A 139 -7.98 -28.20 -7.28
CA TYR A 139 -7.88 -29.63 -7.59
C TYR A 139 -8.35 -29.96 -9.00
N THR A 140 -9.45 -29.36 -9.45
CA THR A 140 -9.96 -29.59 -10.82
C THR A 140 -9.00 -29.06 -11.89
N LEU A 141 -8.25 -27.99 -11.62
CA LEU A 141 -7.20 -27.52 -12.52
C LEU A 141 -6.08 -28.57 -12.66
N PHE A 142 -5.65 -29.17 -11.54
CA PHE A 142 -4.66 -30.26 -11.58
C PHE A 142 -5.17 -31.49 -12.34
N ASN A 143 -6.47 -31.79 -12.30
CA ASN A 143 -7.04 -32.90 -13.06
C ASN A 143 -7.02 -32.67 -14.58
N CYS A 144 -6.90 -31.42 -15.04
CA CYS A 144 -6.71 -31.12 -16.46
C CYS A 144 -5.28 -31.44 -16.93
N LEU A 145 -4.31 -31.55 -16.02
CA LEU A 145 -2.89 -31.67 -16.36
C LEU A 145 -2.56 -32.86 -17.27
N PRO A 146 -3.05 -34.11 -17.03
CA PRO A 146 -2.75 -35.23 -17.92
C PRO A 146 -3.24 -34.98 -19.35
N LEU A 147 -4.42 -34.38 -19.51
CA LEU A 147 -4.99 -34.06 -20.82
C LEU A 147 -4.18 -32.98 -21.53
N LEU A 148 -3.71 -31.95 -20.81
CA LEU A 148 -2.88 -30.89 -21.39
C LEU A 148 -1.52 -31.42 -21.87
N LEU A 149 -0.93 -32.36 -21.11
CA LEU A 149 0.30 -33.07 -21.49
C LEU A 149 0.08 -33.99 -22.71
N GLU A 150 -0.98 -34.79 -22.70
CA GLU A 150 -1.34 -35.70 -23.80
C GLU A 150 -1.60 -34.92 -25.10
N LYS A 151 -2.27 -33.76 -25.01
CA LYS A 151 -2.53 -32.89 -26.15
C LYS A 151 -1.30 -32.10 -26.62
N GLY A 152 -0.17 -32.21 -25.93
CA GLY A 152 1.03 -31.45 -26.27
C GLY A 152 0.84 -29.94 -26.16
N ILE A 153 -0.05 -29.47 -25.29
CA ILE A 153 -0.20 -28.02 -25.01
C ILE A 153 0.89 -27.56 -24.04
N ILE A 154 1.26 -28.43 -23.10
CA ILE A 154 2.31 -28.20 -22.12
C ILE A 154 3.28 -29.38 -22.07
N LYS A 155 4.49 -29.13 -21.57
CA LYS A 155 5.51 -30.13 -21.21
C LYS A 155 6.02 -29.88 -19.80
N PHE A 156 6.62 -30.89 -19.19
CA PHE A 156 7.37 -30.72 -17.95
C PHE A 156 8.87 -30.60 -18.24
N ASP A 157 9.46 -29.48 -17.83
CA ASP A 157 10.90 -29.26 -17.80
C ASP A 157 11.47 -29.86 -16.51
N TYR A 158 12.17 -30.99 -16.64
CA TYR A 158 12.80 -31.69 -15.52
C TYR A 158 13.98 -30.93 -14.92
N TYR A 159 14.69 -30.11 -15.71
CA TYR A 159 15.85 -29.36 -15.23
C TYR A 159 15.41 -28.21 -14.33
N ASN A 160 14.46 -27.40 -14.79
CA ASN A 160 13.94 -26.26 -14.03
C ASN A 160 12.77 -26.64 -13.10
N LYS A 161 12.27 -27.88 -13.17
CA LYS A 161 11.16 -28.42 -12.37
C LYS A 161 9.87 -27.61 -12.51
N ARG A 162 9.47 -27.30 -13.74
CA ARG A 162 8.28 -26.50 -14.06
C ARG A 162 7.55 -27.02 -15.29
N TYR A 163 6.26 -26.69 -15.40
CA TYR A 163 5.53 -26.86 -16.66
C TYR A 163 5.78 -25.66 -17.57
N GLU A 164 5.87 -25.92 -18.87
CA GLU A 164 6.03 -24.90 -19.91
C GLU A 164 5.03 -25.15 -21.03
N MET A 165 4.60 -24.10 -21.71
CA MET A 165 3.86 -24.24 -22.95
C MET A 165 4.75 -24.87 -24.03
N ILE A 166 4.16 -25.68 -24.90
CA ILE A 166 4.81 -26.12 -26.13
C ILE A 166 4.43 -25.08 -27.20
N ASP A 167 5.44 -24.43 -27.77
CA ASP A 167 5.30 -23.48 -28.89
C ASP A 167 5.00 -24.20 -30.22
#